data_AF-A0A2V7JPE6-F1
#
_entry.id   AF-A0A2V7JPE6-F1
#
_cell.length_a   1.000
_cell.length_b   1.000
_cell.length_c   1.000
_cell.angle_alpha   90.00
_cell.angle_beta   90.00
_cell.angle_gamma   90.00
#
_symmetry.space_group_name_H-M   'P 1'
#
loop_
_entity.id
_entity.type
_entity.pdbx_description
1 polymer ?
#
loop_
_entity_poly.entity_id
_entity_poly.type
_entity_poly.pdbx_seq_one_letter_code
_entity_poly.pdbx_strand_id
1 'polypeptide(L)' 'MLREVFVPDLTAGRAKCAGCGTTRSIGALHVYSHGMGMVVRCPACDGVVLRVARTPTRVWLDARGAISIVISGEN' A
#
# COMPACT_ATOMS: atom_id res chain seq x y z
N MET A 1 19.29 1.76 4.51
CA MET A 1 18.19 0.99 5.11
C MET A 1 16.91 1.28 4.32
N LEU A 2 16.76 0.59 3.18
CA LEU A 2 15.57 0.55 2.30
C LEU A 2 15.41 -0.87 1.71
N ARG A 3 16.37 -1.76 2.02
CA ARG A 3 16.41 -3.17 1.59
C ARG A 3 15.33 -4.02 2.27
N GLU A 4 14.84 -3.57 3.42
CA GLU A 4 13.81 -4.26 4.23
C GLU A 4 12.38 -3.87 3.85
N VAL A 5 12.17 -2.85 3.01
CA VAL A 5 10.85 -2.59 2.43
C VAL A 5 10.63 -3.56 1.28
N PHE A 6 10.66 -4.86 1.59
CA PHE A 6 10.21 -5.89 0.69
C PHE A 6 8.70 -5.71 0.58
N VAL A 7 8.23 -5.37 -0.62
CA VAL A 7 6.82 -5.27 -0.98
C VAL A 7 5.93 -6.43 -0.48
N PRO A 8 6.37 -7.70 -0.27
CA PRO A 8 5.54 -8.70 0.41
C PRO A 8 5.13 -8.33 1.85
N ASP A 9 5.86 -7.47 2.56
CA ASP A 9 5.54 -7.09 3.94
C ASP A 9 4.62 -5.85 4.03
N LEU A 10 4.34 -5.19 2.89
CA LEU A 10 3.34 -4.11 2.86
C LEU A 10 1.94 -4.61 3.18
N THR A 11 1.61 -5.88 2.90
CA THR A 11 0.29 -6.44 3.25
C THR A 11 0.06 -6.52 4.76
N ALA A 12 1.13 -6.64 5.55
CA ALA A 12 1.09 -6.63 7.01
C ALA A 12 0.99 -5.20 7.60
N GLY A 13 1.27 -4.18 6.78
CA GLY A 13 1.23 -2.78 7.21
C GLY A 13 -0.18 -2.21 7.40
N ARG A 14 -0.27 -1.08 8.10
CA ARG A 14 -1.49 -0.27 8.24
C ARG A 14 -1.29 1.07 7.57
N ALA A 15 -2.32 1.57 6.89
CA ALA A 15 -2.30 2.89 6.26
C ALA A 15 -3.39 3.79 6.84
N LYS A 16 -3.06 5.05 7.10
CA LYS A 16 -4.03 6.11 7.42
C LYS A 16 -4.43 6.81 6.13
N CYS A 17 -5.70 6.74 5.73
CA CYS A 17 -6.20 7.32 4.48
C CYS A 17 -6.13 8.86 4.51
N ALA A 18 -5.59 9.46 3.44
CA ALA A 18 -5.58 10.91 3.27
C ALA A 18 -6.97 11.51 2.95
N GLY A 19 -7.89 10.72 2.39
CA GLY A 19 -9.24 11.18 2.07
C GLY A 19 -10.18 11.25 3.27
N CYS A 20 -10.22 10.22 4.12
CA CYS A 20 -11.17 10.13 5.24
C CYS A 20 -10.52 9.95 6.62
N GLY A 21 -9.19 9.89 6.71
CA GLY A 21 -8.46 9.75 7.97
C GLY A 21 -8.52 8.37 8.63
N THR A 22 -9.28 7.41 8.11
CA THR A 22 -9.39 6.07 8.69
C THR A 22 -8.08 5.28 8.54
N THR A 23 -7.67 4.61 9.62
CA THR A 23 -6.49 3.70 9.63
C THR A 23 -6.94 2.24 9.50
N ARG A 24 -6.49 1.54 8.45
CA ARG A 24 -6.83 0.12 8.19
C ARG A 24 -5.60 -0.68 7.75
N SER A 25 -5.65 -2.00 7.93
CA SER A 25 -4.64 -2.93 7.39
C SER A 25 -4.63 -2.88 5.87
N ILE A 26 -3.45 -2.88 5.27
CA ILE A 26 -3.27 -2.83 3.80
C ILE A 26 -3.81 -4.12 3.16
N GLY A 27 -3.67 -5.27 3.81
CA GLY A 27 -4.29 -6.54 3.37
C GLY A 27 -5.82 -6.56 3.39
N ALA A 28 -6.49 -5.60 4.04
CA ALA A 28 -7.95 -5.45 4.04
C ALA A 28 -8.44 -4.49 2.95
N LEU A 29 -7.54 -3.99 2.10
CA LEU A 29 -7.84 -3.08 1.00
C LEU A 29 -7.91 -3.91 -0.30
N HIS A 30 -8.90 -3.67 -1.16
CA HIS A 30 -9.11 -4.47 -2.38
C HIS A 30 -7.87 -4.44 -3.28
N VAL A 31 -7.23 -5.59 -3.47
CA VAL A 31 -6.08 -5.77 -4.37
C VAL A 31 -6.59 -6.17 -5.74
N TYR A 32 -6.50 -5.25 -6.71
CA TYR A 32 -6.63 -5.60 -8.12
C TYR A 32 -5.25 -5.93 -8.66
N SER A 33 -4.89 -7.21 -8.73
CA SER A 33 -3.67 -7.68 -9.40
C SER A 33 -3.99 -8.19 -10.80
N HIS A 34 -3.98 -7.29 -11.78
CA HIS A 34 -3.72 -7.68 -13.17
C HIS A 34 -2.26 -7.32 -13.46
N GLY A 35 -1.56 -8.04 -14.34
CA GLY A 35 -0.10 -8.02 -14.55
C GLY A 35 0.62 -6.69 -14.79
N MET A 36 -0.05 -5.55 -14.61
CA MET A 36 0.45 -4.17 -14.72
C MET A 36 0.55 -3.41 -13.38
N GLY A 37 0.06 -3.95 -12.26
CA GLY A 37 0.22 -3.32 -10.94
C GLY A 37 -0.84 -3.74 -9.90
N MET A 38 -0.79 -3.12 -8.73
CA MET A 38 -1.72 -3.22 -7.61
C MET A 38 -2.22 -1.83 -7.27
N VAL A 39 -3.53 -1.68 -7.10
CA VAL A 39 -4.16 -0.49 -6.52
C VAL A 39 -4.84 -0.89 -5.24
N VAL A 40 -4.69 -0.07 -4.23
CA VAL A 40 -5.17 -0.30 -2.86
C VAL A 40 -6.14 0.83 -2.53
N ARG A 41 -7.40 0.50 -2.21
CA ARG A 41 -8.45 1.49 -1.93
C ARG A 41 -8.96 1.42 -0.50
N CYS A 42 -9.30 2.58 0.07
CA CYS A 42 -9.91 2.68 1.39
C CYS A 42 -11.37 2.16 1.35
N PRO A 43 -11.75 1.13 2.12
CA PRO A 43 -13.12 0.63 2.12
C PRO A 43 -14.13 1.61 2.71
N ALA A 44 -13.68 2.65 3.43
CA ALA A 44 -14.56 3.64 4.04
C ALA A 44 -14.98 4.75 3.07
N CYS A 45 -14.15 5.08 2.08
CA CYS A 45 -14.41 6.19 1.15
C CYS A 45 -14.08 5.90 -0.32
N ASP A 46 -13.67 4.67 -0.63
CA ASP A 46 -13.21 4.20 -1.95
C ASP A 46 -12.00 4.96 -2.54
N GLY A 47 -11.40 5.88 -1.79
CA GLY A 47 -10.22 6.63 -2.19
C GLY A 47 -9.00 5.72 -2.40
N VAL A 48 -8.20 5.99 -3.42
CA VAL A 48 -6.96 5.27 -3.69
C VAL A 48 -5.91 5.65 -2.65
N VAL A 49 -5.45 4.68 -1.86
CA VAL A 49 -4.48 4.85 -0.78
C VAL A 49 -3.06 4.57 -1.26
N LEU A 50 -2.85 3.48 -2.01
CA LEU A 50 -1.56 3.07 -2.54
C LEU A 50 -1.68 2.56 -3.99
N ARG A 51 -0.62 2.76 -4.77
CA ARG A 51 -0.42 2.09 -6.06
C ARG A 51 0.97 1.50 -6.11
N VAL A 52 1.07 0.27 -6.57
CA VAL A 52 2.34 -0.42 -6.79
C VAL A 52 2.38 -0.89 -8.24
N ALA A 53 3.42 -0.56 -8.98
CA ALA A 53 3.64 -1.15 -10.30
C ALA A 53 5.03 -1.77 -10.34
N ARG A 54 5.15 -2.93 -10.99
CA ARG A 54 6.44 -3.58 -11.21
C ARG A 54 6.72 -3.65 -12.70
N THR A 55 7.94 -3.30 -13.04
CA THR A 55 8.53 -3.52 -14.36
C THR A 55 9.71 -4.49 -14.17
N PRO A 56 10.29 -5.04 -15.26
CA PRO A 56 11.45 -5.92 -15.13
C PRO A 56 12.64 -5.32 -14.37
N THR A 57 12.76 -3.99 -14.33
CA THR A 57 13.93 -3.30 -13.74
C THR A 57 13.60 -2.39 -12.55
N ARG A 58 12.31 -2.08 -12.30
CA ARG A 58 11.89 -1.11 -11.29
C ARG A 58 10.59 -1.49 -10.60
N VAL A 59 10.47 -1.02 -9.35
CA VAL A 59 9.21 -0.97 -8.59
C VAL A 59 8.83 0.48 -8.40
N TRP A 60 7.58 0.82 -8.72
CA TRP A 60 6.96 2.11 -8.46
C TRP A 60 6.01 1.97 -7.28
N LEU A 61 6.10 2.91 -6.33
CA LEU A 61 5.21 3.02 -5.18
C LEU A 61 4.66 4.46 -5.12
N ASP A 62 3.36 4.63 -5.32
CA ASP A 62 2.64 5.89 -5.09
C ASP A 62 1.86 5.78 -3.79
N ALA A 63 2.23 6.59 -2.79
CA ALA A 63 1.63 6.62 -1.46
C ALA A 63 0.94 7.96 -1.15
N ARG A 64 0.66 8.81 -2.15
CA ARG A 64 0.02 10.12 -1.94
C ARG A 64 -1.37 10.04 -1.32
N GLY A 65 -2.04 8.88 -1.42
CA GLY A 65 -3.33 8.61 -0.80
C GLY A 65 -3.26 8.21 0.68
N ALA A 66 -2.06 8.10 1.24
CA ALA A 66 -1.82 7.79 2.64
C ALA A 66 -1.22 9.00 3.36
N ILE A 67 -1.71 9.30 4.57
CA ILE A 67 -1.05 10.22 5.50
C ILE A 67 0.19 9.54 6.10
N SER A 68 0.05 8.26 6.46
CA SER A 68 1.14 7.46 6.99
C SER A 68 0.93 5.99 6.67
N ILE A 69 2.03 5.27 6.58
CA ILE A 69 2.09 3.81 6.47
C ILE A 69 2.99 3.32 7.59
N VAL A 70 2.49 2.39 8.38
CA VAL A 70 3.26 1.71 9.42
C VAL A 70 3.43 0.27 8.98
N ILE A 71 4.68 -0.18 8.93
CA ILE A 71 5.07 -1.56 8.66
C ILE A 71 5.70 -2.07 9.95
N SER A 72 5.27 -3.24 10.42
CA SER A 72 5.90 -3.90 11.55
C SER A 72 7.07 -4.72 11.00
N GLY A 73 8.29 -4.48 11.48
CA GLY A 73 9.43 -5.33 11.11
C GLY A 73 9.33 -6.69 11.80
N GLU A 74 9.60 -7.76 11.07
CA GLU A 74 9.96 -9.05 11.66
C GLU A 74 11.37 -8.93 12.28
N ASN A 75 11.52 -9.34 13.55
CA ASN A 75 12.77 -9.26 14.31
C ASN A 75 13.82 -10.26 13.82
#